data_AF-A0A084VRW0-F1
#
_entry.id   AF-A0A084VRW0-F1
#
_cell.length_a   1.000
_cell.length_b   1.000
_cell.length_c   1.000
_cell.angle_alpha   90.00
_cell.angle_beta   90.00
_cell.angle_gamma   90.00
#
_symmetry.space_group_name_H-M   'P 1'
#
loop_
_entity.id
_entity.type
_entity.pdbx_description
1 polymer ?
#
loop_
_entity_poly.entity_id
_entity_poly.type
_entity_poly.pdbx_seq_one_letter_code
_entity_poly.pdbx_strand_id
1 'polypeptide(L)'
;MFHVSRFVLRGQAQLKSCARLAAFQSSRHITTSRPASKDVGFRTESDTFGELQVPNDKYYGAQTVRSTMNFPIGGPTERMPQPVITAMGILKKAAALVNKEYGLDPKIADAIAQAADDVISGKLYDDHFPLVIWQTGSGTQTNMNVNEVISNRAIELLGGTLGSKTPVHPNDHVNKSQSSNDTFPTAIHVSVARELTGNLRPAIQTLHDALKAKSNEFKDIIKIGRTHTQDAVPLTLGQEFSGYVQQMAFALDRIEAVLPRVYMLAIGGTAVGTGLNTRVGFAEKVAAKIGELTGLPFVSAPTNSKHWPRATQWWRFPAA
;
A
#
# COMPACT_ATOMS: atom_id res chain seq x y z
N MET A 1 -61.01 19.47 -18.60
CA MET A 1 -61.61 20.51 -17.76
C MET A 1 -61.08 20.32 -16.34
N PHE A 2 -59.93 20.92 -16.00
CA PHE A 2 -59.51 21.30 -14.64
C PHE A 2 -58.39 22.35 -14.82
N HIS A 3 -58.56 23.47 -14.13
CA HIS A 3 -57.84 24.73 -14.29
C HIS A 3 -56.39 24.70 -13.79
N VAL A 4 -55.48 25.27 -14.57
CA VAL A 4 -54.12 25.63 -14.14
C VAL A 4 -54.14 27.10 -13.71
N SER A 5 -54.00 27.36 -12.41
CA SER A 5 -53.86 28.73 -11.88
C SER A 5 -52.40 29.06 -11.63
N ARG A 6 -51.90 30.02 -12.40
CA ARG A 6 -50.65 30.75 -12.17
C ARG A 6 -50.75 31.55 -10.87
N PHE A 7 -49.72 31.49 -10.03
CA PHE A 7 -49.48 32.49 -8.99
C PHE A 7 -48.13 33.15 -9.24
N VAL A 8 -48.18 34.43 -9.63
CA VAL A 8 -47.07 35.39 -9.65
C VAL A 8 -47.62 36.64 -8.96
N LEU A 9 -46.88 37.17 -7.98
CA LEU A 9 -46.71 38.60 -7.62
C LEU A 9 -45.95 38.64 -6.27
N ARG A 10 -44.69 39.08 -6.29
CA ARG A 10 -44.20 40.43 -5.92
C ARG A 10 -44.17 40.70 -4.42
N GLY A 11 -42.94 40.86 -3.90
CA GLY A 11 -42.61 41.55 -2.66
C GLY A 11 -41.17 42.03 -2.70
N GLN A 12 -40.94 43.27 -3.13
CA GLN A 12 -39.69 44.01 -2.97
C GLN A 12 -39.96 45.24 -2.09
N ALA A 13 -39.24 45.37 -0.97
CA ALA A 13 -38.73 46.62 -0.38
C ALA A 13 -37.87 46.23 0.84
N GLN A 14 -36.54 46.22 0.69
CA GLN A 14 -35.60 47.26 1.11
C GLN A 14 -35.31 47.32 2.62
N LEU A 15 -34.11 46.89 2.98
CA LEU A 15 -33.30 47.52 4.04
C LEU A 15 -31.85 47.58 3.55
N LYS A 16 -31.40 48.82 3.31
CA LYS A 16 -30.03 49.19 2.93
C LYS A 16 -29.16 49.27 4.19
N SER A 17 -27.88 48.93 4.02
CA SER A 17 -26.69 49.51 4.67
C SER A 17 -25.79 48.44 5.29
N CYS A 18 -24.69 48.11 4.63
CA CYS A 18 -23.36 48.58 5.02
C CYS A 18 -22.33 48.03 4.02
N ALA A 19 -21.81 48.89 3.14
CA ALA A 19 -20.66 48.59 2.30
C ALA A 19 -19.45 49.31 2.87
N ARG A 20 -18.41 48.56 3.26
CA ARG A 20 -17.02 49.05 3.31
C ARG A 20 -16.07 47.96 2.83
N LEU A 21 -15.65 48.15 1.58
CA LEU A 21 -14.27 48.09 1.07
C LEU A 21 -13.27 47.17 1.79
N ALA A 22 -12.83 46.14 1.06
CA ALA A 22 -11.41 45.84 0.89
C ALA A 22 -11.22 44.98 -0.38
N ALA A 23 -10.79 45.61 -1.47
CA ALA A 23 -10.27 44.92 -2.64
C ALA A 23 -8.86 44.41 -2.28
N PHE A 24 -8.72 43.10 -2.07
CA PHE A 24 -7.42 42.48 -1.84
C PHE A 24 -6.83 42.07 -3.20
N GLN A 25 -6.10 42.99 -3.84
CA GLN A 25 -5.15 42.62 -4.88
C GLN A 25 -3.98 41.90 -4.21
N SER A 26 -3.91 40.58 -4.36
CA SER A 26 -2.74 39.81 -3.98
C SER A 26 -2.07 39.30 -5.25
N SER A 27 -1.20 40.11 -5.83
CA SER A 27 -0.17 39.63 -6.76
C SER A 27 0.77 38.72 -5.96
N ARG A 28 0.55 37.41 -6.01
CA ARG A 28 1.52 36.42 -5.52
C ARG A 28 2.30 35.94 -6.73
N HIS A 29 3.46 36.56 -6.94
CA HIS A 29 4.59 35.82 -7.51
C HIS A 29 4.83 34.62 -6.59
N ILE A 30 4.40 33.43 -7.02
CA ILE A 30 4.87 32.18 -6.45
C ILE A 30 6.27 31.98 -7.01
N THR A 31 7.25 32.58 -6.34
CA THR A 31 8.64 32.16 -6.49
C THR A 31 8.71 30.77 -5.88
N THR A 32 8.67 29.74 -6.70
CA THR A 32 9.04 28.38 -6.29
C THR A 32 10.54 28.37 -6.03
N SER A 33 10.95 28.86 -4.86
CA SER A 33 12.29 28.59 -4.34
C SER A 33 12.34 27.10 -4.02
N ARG A 34 12.72 26.30 -5.03
CA ARG A 34 13.25 24.95 -4.84
C ARG A 34 14.35 25.10 -3.77
N PRO A 35 14.27 24.43 -2.61
CA PRO A 35 15.38 24.47 -1.68
C PRO A 35 16.62 24.03 -2.45
N ALA A 36 17.69 24.83 -2.36
CA ALA A 36 18.97 24.50 -2.96
C ALA A 36 19.30 23.05 -2.58
N SER A 37 19.63 22.24 -3.59
CA SER A 37 20.14 20.89 -3.35
C SER A 37 21.29 21.05 -2.37
N LYS A 38 21.15 20.49 -1.16
CA LYS A 38 22.32 20.19 -0.34
C LYS A 38 23.28 19.47 -1.28
N ASP A 39 24.54 19.87 -1.29
CA ASP A 39 25.56 19.18 -2.06
C ASP A 39 25.75 17.81 -1.40
N VAL A 40 24.90 16.86 -1.80
CA VAL A 40 24.88 15.52 -1.22
C VAL A 40 25.98 14.76 -1.95
N GLY A 41 27.07 14.48 -1.25
CA GLY A 41 28.10 13.58 -1.79
C GLY A 41 27.51 12.22 -2.16
N PHE A 42 28.26 11.44 -2.93
CA PHE A 42 27.85 10.10 -3.35
C PHE A 42 28.72 9.04 -2.66
N ARG A 43 28.16 7.85 -2.47
CA ARG A 43 28.90 6.63 -2.18
C ARG A 43 28.83 5.70 -3.38
N THR A 44 29.90 4.95 -3.60
CA THR A 44 29.91 3.88 -4.58
C THR A 44 29.28 2.62 -4.00
N GLU A 45 28.24 2.11 -4.65
CA GLU A 45 27.73 0.76 -4.41
C GLU A 45 27.84 -0.08 -5.68
N SER A 46 27.85 -1.39 -5.55
CA SER A 46 27.96 -2.32 -6.69
C SER A 46 26.87 -3.39 -6.67
N ASP A 47 26.48 -3.83 -7.86
CA ASP A 47 25.82 -5.11 -8.08
C ASP A 47 26.59 -5.91 -9.13
N THR A 48 26.01 -7.00 -9.65
CA THR A 48 26.67 -7.87 -10.62
C THR A 48 26.99 -7.19 -11.96
N PHE A 49 26.38 -6.04 -12.27
CA PHE A 49 26.60 -5.27 -13.50
C PHE A 49 27.60 -4.13 -13.30
N GLY A 50 28.18 -3.99 -12.10
CA GLY A 50 29.23 -3.02 -11.80
C GLY A 50 28.78 -1.92 -10.83
N GLU A 51 29.62 -0.89 -10.73
CA GLU A 51 29.51 0.20 -9.77
C GLU A 51 28.51 1.28 -10.19
N LEU A 52 27.83 1.87 -9.20
CA LEU A 52 26.93 3.01 -9.36
C LEU A 52 27.11 3.99 -8.20
N GLN A 53 26.89 5.27 -8.50
CA GLN A 53 26.91 6.34 -7.51
C GLN A 53 25.53 6.48 -6.86
N VAL A 54 25.49 6.38 -5.53
CA VAL A 54 24.28 6.49 -4.73
C VAL A 54 24.40 7.71 -3.81
N PRO A 55 23.40 8.61 -3.73
CA PRO A 55 23.48 9.77 -2.84
C PRO A 55 23.64 9.36 -1.36
N ASN A 56 24.53 10.04 -0.63
CA ASN A 56 24.87 9.72 0.76
C ASN A 56 23.67 9.85 1.72
N ASP A 57 22.69 10.68 1.40
CA ASP A 57 21.48 10.88 2.20
C ASP A 57 20.38 9.85 1.93
N LYS A 58 20.64 8.81 1.12
CA LYS A 58 19.65 7.80 0.73
C LYS A 58 20.05 6.39 1.18
N TYR A 59 19.11 5.66 1.80
CA TYR A 59 19.31 4.27 2.21
C TYR A 59 19.16 3.24 1.10
N TYR A 60 18.59 3.55 -0.07
CA TYR A 60 18.54 2.59 -1.18
C TYR A 60 19.94 2.36 -1.79
N GLY A 61 20.12 1.30 -2.59
CA GLY A 61 21.43 0.91 -3.10
C GLY A 61 21.53 0.86 -4.62
N ALA A 62 22.55 0.14 -5.11
CA ALA A 62 22.88 0.04 -6.53
C ALA A 62 21.72 -0.47 -7.40
N GLN A 63 20.97 -1.49 -6.95
CA GLN A 63 19.88 -2.04 -7.77
C GLN A 63 18.72 -1.06 -7.90
N THR A 64 18.43 -0.29 -6.84
CA THR A 64 17.44 0.78 -6.90
C THR A 64 17.86 1.86 -7.88
N VAL A 65 19.11 2.34 -7.81
CA VAL A 65 19.62 3.35 -8.75
C VAL A 65 19.54 2.84 -10.20
N ARG A 66 19.99 1.62 -10.46
CA ARG A 66 19.90 1.02 -11.81
C ARG A 66 18.47 0.95 -12.31
N SER A 67 17.53 0.64 -11.42
CA SER A 67 16.11 0.58 -11.74
C SER A 67 15.53 1.96 -12.09
N THR A 68 15.93 3.02 -11.39
CA THR A 68 15.51 4.39 -11.75
C THR A 68 16.00 4.83 -13.13
N MET A 69 17.18 4.34 -13.56
CA MET A 69 17.73 4.63 -14.88
C MET A 69 17.00 3.87 -15.99
N ASN A 70 16.59 2.63 -15.72
CA ASN A 70 15.99 1.74 -16.72
C ASN A 70 14.48 1.95 -16.90
N PHE A 71 13.78 2.50 -15.90
CA PHE A 71 12.33 2.67 -15.91
C PHE A 71 11.89 4.13 -15.65
N PRO A 72 12.30 5.12 -16.47
CA PRO A 72 11.92 6.52 -16.30
C PRO A 72 10.51 6.80 -16.87
N ILE A 73 9.50 6.04 -16.46
CA ILE A 73 8.15 6.06 -17.05
C ILE A 73 7.17 6.75 -16.09
N GLY A 74 6.51 7.82 -16.54
CA GLY A 74 5.42 8.50 -15.84
C GLY A 74 5.82 9.48 -14.74
N GLY A 75 7.04 9.39 -14.21
CA GLY A 75 7.59 10.35 -13.25
C GLY A 75 7.12 10.14 -11.81
N PRO A 76 7.34 11.13 -10.90
CA PRO A 76 7.12 10.95 -9.46
C PRO A 76 5.68 10.61 -9.04
N THR A 77 4.68 10.92 -9.86
CA THR A 77 3.27 10.58 -9.57
C THR A 77 2.98 9.09 -9.72
N GLU A 78 3.78 8.38 -10.52
CA GLU A 78 3.64 6.94 -10.77
C GLU A 78 4.50 6.10 -9.84
N ARG A 79 5.00 6.67 -8.74
CA ARG A 79 5.76 5.94 -7.73
C ARG A 79 4.92 4.82 -7.12
N MET A 80 5.61 3.77 -6.66
CA MET A 80 4.95 2.66 -5.96
C MET A 80 4.12 3.19 -4.79
N PRO A 81 2.81 2.87 -4.70
CA PRO A 81 1.95 3.42 -3.65
C PRO A 81 2.46 3.10 -2.23
N GLN A 82 2.36 4.08 -1.34
CA GLN A 82 2.78 3.95 0.07
C GLN A 82 2.19 2.72 0.78
N PRO A 83 0.92 2.31 0.58
CA PRO A 83 0.39 1.09 1.19
C PRO A 83 1.18 -0.17 0.81
N VAL A 84 1.71 -0.25 -0.42
CA VAL A 84 2.53 -1.38 -0.89
C VAL A 84 3.90 -1.37 -0.20
N ILE A 85 4.56 -0.20 -0.11
CA ILE A 85 5.84 -0.06 0.59
C ILE A 85 5.69 -0.41 2.08
N THR A 86 4.62 0.05 2.70
CA THR A 86 4.29 -0.26 4.10
C THR A 86 4.08 -1.77 4.29
N ALA A 87 3.32 -2.40 3.38
CA ALA A 87 3.08 -3.85 3.40
C ALA A 87 4.38 -4.66 3.20
N MET A 88 5.28 -4.19 2.34
CA MET A 88 6.62 -4.78 2.19
C MET A 88 7.42 -4.67 3.49
N GLY A 89 7.37 -3.53 4.19
CA GLY A 89 7.97 -3.38 5.52
C GLY A 89 7.45 -4.41 6.52
N ILE A 90 6.12 -4.57 6.61
CA ILE A 90 5.46 -5.58 7.48
C ILE A 90 5.97 -7.00 7.14
N LEU A 91 6.01 -7.33 5.85
CA LEU A 91 6.49 -8.62 5.37
C LEU A 91 7.96 -8.87 5.76
N LYS A 92 8.85 -7.89 5.55
CA LYS A 92 10.28 -8.04 5.89
C LYS A 92 10.51 -8.15 7.39
N LYS A 93 9.76 -7.41 8.22
CA LYS A 93 9.76 -7.56 9.68
C LYS A 93 9.35 -8.97 10.08
N ALA A 94 8.21 -9.45 9.57
CA ALA A 94 7.71 -10.79 9.87
C ALA A 94 8.72 -11.88 9.46
N ALA A 95 9.29 -11.78 8.24
CA ALA A 95 10.27 -12.73 7.74
C ALA A 95 11.56 -12.74 8.57
N ALA A 96 12.05 -11.58 9.02
CA ALA A 96 13.25 -11.50 9.87
C ALA A 96 13.02 -12.16 11.24
N LEU A 97 11.89 -11.86 11.88
CA LEU A 97 11.52 -12.44 13.17
C LEU A 97 11.36 -13.97 13.08
N VAL A 98 10.76 -14.47 12.01
CA VAL A 98 10.63 -15.93 11.78
C VAL A 98 11.98 -16.55 11.43
N ASN A 99 12.80 -15.90 10.61
CA ASN A 99 14.13 -16.41 10.28
C ASN A 99 15.07 -16.45 11.51
N LYS A 100 14.84 -15.61 12.54
CA LYS A 100 15.52 -15.70 13.84
C LYS A 100 15.36 -17.09 14.46
N GLU A 101 14.17 -17.67 14.38
CA GLU A 101 13.89 -19.04 14.83
C GLU A 101 14.57 -20.11 13.95
N TYR A 102 14.92 -19.76 12.71
CA TYR A 102 15.58 -20.64 11.74
C TYR A 102 17.09 -20.38 11.59
N GLY A 103 17.70 -19.66 12.54
CA GLY A 103 19.15 -19.48 12.65
C GLY A 103 19.70 -18.21 12.00
N LEU A 104 18.87 -17.23 11.67
CA LEU A 104 19.38 -15.87 11.44
C LEU A 104 19.88 -15.29 12.77
N ASP A 105 21.06 -14.67 12.75
CA ASP A 105 21.65 -14.06 13.93
C ASP A 105 20.64 -13.11 14.63
N PRO A 106 20.40 -13.26 15.94
CA PRO A 106 19.45 -12.43 16.67
C PRO A 106 19.66 -10.93 16.53
N LYS A 107 20.91 -10.45 16.54
CA LYS A 107 21.20 -9.01 16.45
C LYS A 107 20.87 -8.48 15.06
N ILE A 108 21.18 -9.24 14.02
CA ILE A 108 20.79 -8.93 12.63
C ILE A 108 19.27 -8.93 12.48
N ALA A 109 18.59 -9.96 12.98
CA ALA A 109 17.13 -10.08 12.89
C ALA A 109 16.43 -8.91 13.59
N ASP A 110 16.88 -8.53 14.79
CA ASP A 110 16.30 -7.45 15.57
C ASP A 110 16.56 -6.07 14.91
N ALA A 111 17.76 -5.85 14.37
CA ALA A 111 18.06 -4.63 13.62
C ALA A 111 17.24 -4.52 12.33
N ILE A 112 17.02 -5.63 11.61
CA ILE A 112 16.14 -5.67 10.43
C ILE A 112 14.69 -5.35 10.84
N ALA A 113 14.20 -5.94 11.94
CA ALA A 113 12.85 -5.69 12.43
C ALA A 113 12.65 -4.20 12.80
N GLN A 114 13.63 -3.58 13.45
CA GLN A 114 13.59 -2.17 13.81
C GLN A 114 13.69 -1.25 12.56
N ALA A 115 14.55 -1.57 11.60
CA ALA A 115 14.62 -0.85 10.33
C ALA A 115 13.34 -1.01 9.50
N ALA A 116 12.69 -2.16 9.56
CA ALA A 116 11.40 -2.38 8.93
C ALA A 116 10.29 -1.55 9.58
N ASP A 117 10.30 -1.34 10.90
CA ASP A 117 9.37 -0.42 11.57
C ASP A 117 9.47 1.01 11.03
N ASP A 118 10.67 1.46 10.69
CA ASP A 118 10.88 2.76 10.06
C ASP A 118 10.21 2.84 8.67
N VAL A 119 10.25 1.76 7.88
CA VAL A 119 9.50 1.65 6.61
C VAL A 119 7.98 1.63 6.88
N ILE A 120 7.53 0.85 7.86
CA ILE A 120 6.10 0.70 8.21
C ILE A 120 5.50 2.03 8.69
N SER A 121 6.28 2.85 9.40
CA SER A 121 5.83 4.16 9.88
C SER A 121 5.59 5.17 8.75
N GLY A 122 6.08 4.91 7.53
CA GLY A 122 5.98 5.80 6.40
C GLY A 122 7.05 6.91 6.36
N LYS A 123 7.84 7.10 7.41
CA LYS A 123 8.82 8.21 7.48
C LYS A 123 9.95 8.13 6.44
N LEU A 124 10.18 6.94 5.88
CA LEU A 124 11.18 6.71 4.84
C LEU A 124 10.60 6.79 3.42
N TYR A 125 9.27 6.91 3.28
CA TYR A 125 8.58 6.74 2.00
C TYR A 125 9.04 7.75 0.94
N ASP A 126 8.96 9.04 1.23
CA ASP A 126 9.19 10.09 0.24
C ASP A 126 10.61 10.10 -0.31
N ASP A 127 11.57 9.80 0.55
CA ASP A 127 12.98 9.95 0.23
C ASP A 127 13.65 8.69 -0.31
N HIS A 128 13.20 7.49 0.10
CA HIS A 128 13.99 6.26 -0.10
C HIS A 128 13.35 5.24 -1.04
N PHE A 129 12.17 5.53 -1.60
CA PHE A 129 11.45 4.63 -2.51
C PHE A 129 11.11 5.34 -3.83
N PRO A 130 12.10 5.55 -4.72
CA PRO A 130 11.92 6.36 -5.93
C PRO A 130 11.28 5.59 -7.10
N LEU A 131 11.11 4.27 -6.98
CA LEU A 131 10.70 3.42 -8.10
C LEU A 131 9.24 3.61 -8.48
N VAL A 132 8.98 3.52 -9.78
CA VAL A 132 7.65 3.63 -10.38
C VAL A 132 6.94 2.29 -10.47
N ILE A 133 5.61 2.33 -10.61
CA ILE A 133 4.74 1.16 -10.85
C ILE A 133 5.18 0.42 -12.12
N TRP A 134 5.58 1.16 -13.15
CA TRP A 134 5.98 0.68 -14.47
C TRP A 134 7.41 0.09 -14.49
N GLN A 135 7.63 -0.94 -13.71
CA GLN A 135 8.88 -1.70 -13.58
C GLN A 135 8.71 -3.15 -14.10
N THR A 136 9.54 -4.11 -13.66
CA THR A 136 9.27 -5.53 -13.99
C THR A 136 7.92 -6.00 -13.43
N GLY A 137 7.25 -6.90 -14.16
CA GLY A 137 5.93 -7.42 -13.78
C GLY A 137 5.92 -8.24 -12.48
N SER A 138 7.08 -8.78 -12.05
CA SER A 138 7.21 -9.49 -10.77
C SER A 138 7.45 -8.56 -9.57
N GLY A 139 7.61 -7.25 -9.78
CA GLY A 139 7.91 -6.29 -8.71
C GLY A 139 9.31 -6.47 -8.08
N THR A 140 10.23 -7.16 -8.75
CA THR A 140 11.57 -7.47 -8.23
C THR A 140 12.36 -6.21 -7.87
N GLN A 141 12.29 -5.13 -8.66
CA GLN A 141 13.02 -3.91 -8.33
C GLN A 141 12.50 -3.27 -7.04
N THR A 142 11.18 -3.21 -6.82
CA THR A 142 10.62 -2.75 -5.53
C THR A 142 10.98 -3.68 -4.37
N ASN A 143 11.01 -5.00 -4.56
CA ASN A 143 11.50 -5.92 -3.53
C ASN A 143 12.95 -5.62 -3.14
N MET A 144 13.81 -5.38 -4.13
CA MET A 144 15.21 -5.05 -3.89
C MET A 144 15.39 -3.66 -3.30
N ASN A 145 14.59 -2.68 -3.69
CA ASN A 145 14.60 -1.36 -3.07
C ASN A 145 14.26 -1.43 -1.58
N VAL A 146 13.23 -2.19 -1.19
CA VAL A 146 12.93 -2.42 0.23
C VAL A 146 14.06 -3.16 0.94
N ASN A 147 14.64 -4.19 0.31
CA ASN A 147 15.77 -4.92 0.90
C ASN A 147 16.98 -4.02 1.15
N GLU A 148 17.36 -3.18 0.18
CA GLU A 148 18.49 -2.25 0.28
C GLU A 148 18.25 -1.17 1.35
N VAL A 149 17.05 -0.56 1.37
CA VAL A 149 16.70 0.44 2.38
C VAL A 149 16.75 -0.13 3.79
N ILE A 150 16.14 -1.30 4.01
CA ILE A 150 16.14 -1.95 5.32
C ILE A 150 17.55 -2.40 5.72
N SER A 151 18.33 -2.94 4.77
CA SER A 151 19.72 -3.32 4.99
C SER A 151 20.56 -2.13 5.46
N ASN A 152 20.57 -1.03 4.71
CA ASN A 152 21.37 0.14 5.04
C ASN A 152 20.90 0.83 6.33
N ARG A 153 19.59 0.88 6.57
CA ARG A 153 19.07 1.40 7.84
C ARG A 153 19.45 0.51 9.03
N ALA A 154 19.42 -0.81 8.88
CA ALA A 154 19.86 -1.73 9.93
C ALA A 154 21.39 -1.65 10.16
N ILE A 155 22.18 -1.46 9.10
CA ILE A 155 23.63 -1.22 9.22
C ILE A 155 23.90 0.05 10.03
N GLU A 156 23.19 1.13 9.73
CA GLU A 156 23.33 2.39 10.47
C GLU A 156 22.95 2.23 11.95
N LEU A 157 21.84 1.53 12.25
CA LEU A 157 21.42 1.21 13.63
C LEU A 157 22.49 0.42 14.40
N LEU A 158 23.30 -0.37 13.69
CA LEU A 158 24.41 -1.14 14.24
C LEU A 158 25.76 -0.41 14.21
N GLY A 159 25.78 0.87 13.81
CA GLY A 159 26.99 1.70 13.73
C GLY A 159 27.94 1.32 12.58
N GLY A 160 27.44 0.62 11.56
CA GLY A 160 28.23 0.26 10.38
C GLY A 160 28.20 1.31 9.27
N THR A 161 28.81 0.97 8.12
CA THR A 161 28.93 1.87 6.97
C THR A 161 27.86 1.56 5.91
N LEU A 162 27.03 2.55 5.57
CA LEU A 162 26.02 2.42 4.49
C LEU A 162 26.66 1.94 3.18
N GLY A 163 25.95 1.08 2.46
CA GLY A 163 26.38 0.49 1.19
C GLY A 163 27.35 -0.68 1.31
N SER A 164 27.94 -0.90 2.49
CA SER A 164 28.90 -2.01 2.72
C SER A 164 28.25 -3.40 2.71
N LYS A 165 26.92 -3.47 2.83
CA LYS A 165 26.14 -4.71 3.01
C LYS A 165 26.57 -5.54 4.23
N THR A 166 27.29 -4.93 5.16
CA THR A 166 27.84 -5.54 6.37
C THR A 166 27.47 -4.70 7.59
N PRO A 167 26.95 -5.29 8.68
CA PRO A 167 26.70 -6.73 8.89
C PRO A 167 25.39 -7.23 8.25
N VAL A 168 24.57 -6.37 7.66
CA VAL A 168 23.25 -6.74 7.14
C VAL A 168 23.23 -6.75 5.61
N HIS A 169 23.28 -7.92 4.98
CA HIS A 169 23.22 -8.05 3.53
C HIS A 169 21.77 -8.03 3.01
N PRO A 170 21.45 -7.25 1.95
CA PRO A 170 20.07 -7.11 1.48
C PRO A 170 19.48 -8.43 0.96
N ASN A 171 20.27 -9.29 0.33
CA ASN A 171 19.79 -10.59 -0.14
C ASN A 171 19.86 -11.67 0.96
N ASP A 172 21.06 -11.95 1.45
CA ASP A 172 21.33 -13.07 2.36
C ASP A 172 20.69 -12.94 3.75
N HIS A 173 20.39 -11.71 4.20
CA HIS A 173 19.74 -11.46 5.49
C HIS A 173 18.31 -10.93 5.32
N VAL A 174 18.11 -9.79 4.64
CA VAL A 174 16.77 -9.17 4.53
C VAL A 174 15.83 -9.97 3.63
N ASN A 175 16.35 -10.52 2.52
CA ASN A 175 15.60 -11.38 1.59
C ASN A 175 15.74 -12.88 1.88
N LYS A 176 16.26 -13.26 3.06
CA LYS A 176 16.46 -14.67 3.42
C LYS A 176 15.13 -15.44 3.37
N SER A 177 15.15 -16.62 2.76
CA SER A 177 14.00 -17.54 2.63
C SER A 177 12.85 -17.02 1.74
N GLN A 178 13.11 -16.00 0.91
CA GLN A 178 12.11 -15.28 0.10
C GLN A 178 12.51 -15.21 -1.38
N SER A 179 11.53 -14.88 -2.23
CA SER A 179 11.69 -14.54 -3.65
C SER A 179 10.85 -13.31 -3.99
N SER A 180 11.23 -12.48 -4.95
CA SER A 180 10.31 -11.41 -5.40
C SER A 180 8.94 -11.95 -5.82
N ASN A 181 8.92 -13.18 -6.34
CA ASN A 181 7.74 -13.83 -6.90
C ASN A 181 6.75 -14.29 -5.83
N ASP A 182 7.17 -14.39 -4.56
CA ASP A 182 6.27 -14.64 -3.43
C ASP A 182 6.15 -13.46 -2.46
N THR A 183 7.11 -12.53 -2.45
CA THR A 183 7.05 -11.34 -1.59
C THR A 183 6.14 -10.25 -2.17
N PHE A 184 6.27 -9.92 -3.45
CA PHE A 184 5.47 -8.85 -4.06
C PHE A 184 3.97 -9.16 -4.07
N PRO A 185 3.49 -10.36 -4.49
CA PRO A 185 2.07 -10.69 -4.38
C PRO A 185 1.58 -10.72 -2.91
N THR A 186 2.43 -11.15 -1.97
CA THR A 186 2.10 -11.09 -0.53
C THR A 186 1.89 -9.64 -0.07
N ALA A 187 2.78 -8.72 -0.44
CA ALA A 187 2.64 -7.32 -0.08
C ALA A 187 1.43 -6.65 -0.75
N ILE A 188 1.09 -7.03 -2.00
CA ILE A 188 -0.16 -6.59 -2.64
C ILE A 188 -1.35 -7.00 -1.78
N HIS A 189 -1.47 -8.29 -1.42
CA HIS A 189 -2.58 -8.80 -0.61
C HIS A 189 -2.67 -8.12 0.75
N VAL A 190 -1.53 -7.94 1.43
CA VAL A 190 -1.47 -7.22 2.71
C VAL A 190 -1.91 -5.76 2.56
N SER A 191 -1.46 -5.07 1.52
CA SER A 191 -1.86 -3.68 1.26
C SER A 191 -3.35 -3.55 0.96
N VAL A 192 -3.90 -4.42 0.10
CA VAL A 192 -5.31 -4.43 -0.29
C VAL A 192 -6.19 -4.72 0.92
N ALA A 193 -5.88 -5.74 1.73
CA ALA A 193 -6.64 -6.05 2.93
C ALA A 193 -6.66 -4.87 3.92
N ARG A 194 -5.53 -4.18 4.11
CA ARG A 194 -5.45 -3.01 4.99
C ARG A 194 -6.22 -1.82 4.46
N GLU A 195 -6.16 -1.52 3.16
CA GLU A 195 -6.94 -0.43 2.57
C GLU A 195 -8.44 -0.73 2.55
N LEU A 196 -8.83 -1.97 2.28
CA LEU A 196 -10.25 -2.38 2.32
C LEU A 196 -10.82 -2.26 3.73
N THR A 197 -10.10 -2.75 4.75
CA THR A 197 -10.61 -2.80 6.14
C THR A 197 -10.40 -1.50 6.91
N GLY A 198 -9.29 -0.80 6.70
CA GLY A 198 -8.91 0.40 7.46
C GLY A 198 -9.36 1.72 6.84
N ASN A 199 -9.71 1.74 5.55
CA ASN A 199 -10.04 2.98 4.83
C ASN A 199 -11.39 2.88 4.10
N LEU A 200 -11.52 2.00 3.10
CA LEU A 200 -12.70 1.95 2.24
C LEU A 200 -13.97 1.53 3.00
N ARG A 201 -13.91 0.44 3.78
CA ARG A 201 -15.06 -0.06 4.54
C ARG A 201 -15.59 0.98 5.54
N PRO A 202 -14.77 1.62 6.40
CA PRO A 202 -15.22 2.73 7.25
C PRO A 202 -15.84 3.91 6.48
N ALA A 203 -15.29 4.26 5.33
CA ALA A 203 -15.83 5.35 4.50
C ALA A 203 -17.23 5.00 3.95
N ILE A 204 -17.41 3.77 3.45
CA ILE A 204 -18.73 3.29 3.00
C ILE A 204 -19.71 3.21 4.16
N GLN A 205 -19.28 2.75 5.34
CA GLN A 205 -20.11 2.72 6.55
C GLN A 205 -20.59 4.12 6.93
N THR A 206 -19.69 5.11 6.90
CA THR A 206 -20.03 6.52 7.18
C THR A 206 -21.09 7.04 6.21
N LEU A 207 -20.94 6.76 4.92
CA LEU A 207 -21.92 7.16 3.90
C LEU A 207 -23.26 6.42 4.07
N HIS A 208 -23.22 5.11 4.34
CA HIS A 208 -24.41 4.31 4.63
C HIS A 208 -25.23 4.92 5.77
N ASP A 209 -24.58 5.26 6.89
CA ASP A 209 -25.27 5.76 8.08
C ASP A 209 -25.84 7.17 7.86
N ALA A 210 -25.12 8.03 7.13
CA ALA A 210 -25.64 9.34 6.74
C ALA A 210 -26.86 9.22 5.82
N LEU A 211 -26.82 8.33 4.82
CA LEU A 211 -27.96 8.06 3.94
C LEU A 211 -29.13 7.46 4.71
N LYS A 212 -28.87 6.58 5.68
CA LYS A 212 -29.90 5.96 6.55
C LYS A 212 -30.61 7.02 7.38
N ALA A 213 -29.86 7.94 7.98
CA ALA A 213 -30.41 9.06 8.74
C ALA A 213 -31.32 9.93 7.85
N LYS A 214 -30.87 10.27 6.64
CA LYS A 214 -31.68 11.05 5.68
C LYS A 214 -32.89 10.29 5.16
N SER A 215 -32.78 8.99 4.90
CA SER A 215 -33.93 8.15 4.54
C SER A 215 -35.03 8.22 5.61
N ASN A 216 -34.66 8.17 6.89
CA ASN A 216 -35.61 8.30 8.01
C ASN A 216 -36.19 9.71 8.14
N GLU A 217 -35.35 10.74 8.00
CA GLU A 217 -35.79 12.15 8.03
C GLU A 217 -36.79 12.47 6.91
N PHE A 218 -36.63 11.85 5.75
CA PHE A 218 -37.43 12.10 4.55
C PHE A 218 -38.62 11.15 4.39
N LYS A 219 -38.92 10.32 5.41
CA LYS A 219 -39.94 9.27 5.31
C LYS A 219 -41.34 9.78 4.96
N ASP A 220 -41.65 11.03 5.33
CA ASP A 220 -42.98 11.64 5.16
C ASP A 220 -43.06 12.61 3.95
N ILE A 221 -41.95 12.86 3.24
CA ILE A 221 -41.91 13.78 2.09
C ILE A 221 -42.33 13.02 0.83
N ILE A 222 -43.56 13.20 0.37
CA ILE A 222 -44.06 12.60 -0.88
C ILE A 222 -43.53 13.38 -2.08
N LYS A 223 -42.99 12.67 -3.08
CA LYS A 223 -42.55 13.23 -4.37
C LYS A 223 -43.05 12.39 -5.55
N ILE A 224 -42.95 12.97 -6.74
CA ILE A 224 -43.24 12.27 -8.00
C ILE A 224 -42.08 11.32 -8.34
N GLY A 225 -42.40 10.06 -8.65
CA GLY A 225 -41.41 9.10 -9.15
C GLY A 225 -40.99 9.44 -10.58
N ARG A 226 -39.83 8.93 -11.00
CA ARG A 226 -39.40 9.00 -12.40
C ARG A 226 -38.93 7.65 -12.92
N THR A 227 -39.54 7.19 -14.01
CA THR A 227 -39.05 6.05 -14.81
C THR A 227 -38.85 6.55 -16.23
N HIS A 228 -37.76 6.13 -16.89
CA HIS A 228 -37.33 6.73 -18.16
C HIS A 228 -37.22 8.28 -18.11
N THR A 229 -36.91 8.84 -16.94
CA THR A 229 -36.90 10.29 -16.64
C THR A 229 -38.24 11.02 -16.76
N GLN A 230 -39.33 10.31 -17.08
CA GLN A 230 -40.70 10.85 -17.15
C GLN A 230 -41.42 10.72 -15.81
N ASP A 231 -42.41 11.57 -15.56
CA ASP A 231 -43.22 11.53 -14.34
C ASP A 231 -43.97 10.19 -14.20
N ALA A 232 -44.00 9.65 -12.97
CA ALA A 232 -44.61 8.37 -12.63
C ALA A 232 -45.43 8.47 -11.33
N VAL A 233 -45.88 7.32 -10.81
CA VAL A 233 -46.61 7.24 -9.53
C VAL A 233 -45.76 7.77 -8.35
N PRO A 234 -46.39 8.33 -7.29
CA PRO A 234 -45.65 8.88 -6.15
C PRO A 234 -44.94 7.83 -5.30
N LEU A 235 -43.88 8.28 -4.62
CA LEU A 235 -43.19 7.59 -3.53
C LEU A 235 -42.65 8.65 -2.55
N THR A 236 -42.25 8.25 -1.35
CA THR A 236 -41.59 9.19 -0.43
C THR A 236 -40.12 9.34 -0.79
N LEU A 237 -39.54 10.50 -0.51
CA LEU A 237 -38.11 10.75 -0.67
C LEU A 237 -37.30 9.81 0.24
N GLY A 238 -37.86 9.43 1.40
CA GLY A 238 -37.31 8.38 2.26
C GLY A 238 -37.23 7.01 1.58
N GLN A 239 -38.26 6.60 0.82
CA GLN A 239 -38.25 5.36 0.01
C GLN A 239 -37.21 5.40 -1.12
N GLU A 240 -37.00 6.55 -1.75
CA GLU A 240 -35.91 6.70 -2.73
C GLU A 240 -34.54 6.53 -2.08
N PHE A 241 -34.30 7.21 -0.96
CA PHE A 241 -33.04 7.11 -0.22
C PHE A 241 -32.79 5.73 0.39
N SER A 242 -33.84 4.97 0.74
CA SER A 242 -33.67 3.60 1.25
C SER A 242 -33.07 2.67 0.21
N GLY A 243 -33.31 2.92 -1.08
CA GLY A 243 -32.61 2.25 -2.18
C GLY A 243 -31.10 2.50 -2.15
N TYR A 244 -30.66 3.74 -1.94
CA TYR A 244 -29.24 4.09 -1.84
C TYR A 244 -28.58 3.47 -0.60
N VAL A 245 -29.27 3.47 0.54
CA VAL A 245 -28.84 2.79 1.76
C VAL A 245 -28.59 1.30 1.47
N GLN A 246 -29.53 0.63 0.80
CA GLN A 246 -29.39 -0.79 0.48
C GLN A 246 -28.22 -1.06 -0.46
N GLN A 247 -27.94 -0.17 -1.42
CA GLN A 247 -26.75 -0.27 -2.28
C GLN A 247 -25.45 -0.21 -1.48
N MET A 248 -25.37 0.66 -0.46
CA MET A 248 -24.20 0.75 0.41
C MET A 248 -24.06 -0.48 1.31
N ALA A 249 -25.17 -1.00 1.85
CA ALA A 249 -25.16 -2.25 2.61
C ALA A 249 -24.62 -3.42 1.75
N PHE A 250 -25.11 -3.58 0.52
CA PHE A 250 -24.58 -4.59 -0.40
C PHE A 250 -23.12 -4.35 -0.80
N ALA A 251 -22.65 -3.10 -0.85
CA ALA A 251 -21.25 -2.81 -1.09
C ALA A 251 -20.36 -3.31 0.06
N LEU A 252 -20.79 -3.13 1.32
CA LEU A 252 -20.11 -3.68 2.50
C LEU A 252 -20.07 -5.21 2.45
N ASP A 253 -21.22 -5.86 2.18
CA ASP A 253 -21.28 -7.33 2.07
C ASP A 253 -20.33 -7.87 1.00
N ARG A 254 -20.21 -7.18 -0.14
CA ARG A 254 -19.28 -7.56 -1.23
C ARG A 254 -17.83 -7.44 -0.83
N ILE A 255 -17.46 -6.44 -0.02
CA ILE A 255 -16.10 -6.31 0.52
C ILE A 255 -15.81 -7.51 1.45
N GLU A 256 -16.71 -7.82 2.38
CA GLU A 256 -16.53 -8.96 3.29
C GLU A 256 -16.41 -10.30 2.53
N ALA A 257 -17.19 -10.47 1.45
CA ALA A 257 -17.17 -11.70 0.65
C ALA A 257 -15.85 -11.95 -0.11
N VAL A 258 -15.05 -10.91 -0.38
CA VAL A 258 -13.76 -11.06 -1.09
C VAL A 258 -12.58 -11.23 -0.15
N LEU A 259 -12.65 -10.68 1.08
CA LEU A 259 -11.55 -10.66 2.04
C LEU A 259 -10.94 -12.05 2.35
N PRO A 260 -11.69 -13.15 2.50
CA PRO A 260 -11.10 -14.46 2.82
C PRO A 260 -9.98 -14.92 1.87
N ARG A 261 -10.09 -14.61 0.57
CA ARG A 261 -9.04 -14.94 -0.42
C ARG A 261 -7.92 -13.91 -0.46
N VAL A 262 -8.22 -12.65 -0.15
CA VAL A 262 -7.20 -11.61 0.00
C VAL A 262 -6.28 -11.93 1.19
N TYR A 263 -6.81 -12.52 2.26
CA TYR A 263 -6.02 -12.94 3.42
C TYR A 263 -5.07 -14.13 3.15
N MET A 264 -5.17 -14.79 2.00
CA MET A 264 -4.28 -15.88 1.63
C MET A 264 -2.99 -15.32 1.01
N LEU A 265 -1.85 -15.58 1.63
CA LEU A 265 -0.55 -15.02 1.25
C LEU A 265 0.31 -16.03 0.50
N ALA A 266 1.01 -15.56 -0.54
CA ALA A 266 1.87 -16.36 -1.42
C ALA A 266 3.22 -16.72 -0.79
N ILE A 267 3.63 -16.01 0.28
CA ILE A 267 4.92 -16.16 0.95
C ILE A 267 5.25 -17.61 1.28
N GLY A 268 6.49 -18.02 0.98
CA GLY A 268 6.95 -19.39 1.08
C GLY A 268 6.79 -20.20 -0.21
N GLY A 269 6.10 -19.67 -1.23
CA GLY A 269 6.08 -20.24 -2.57
C GLY A 269 7.42 -20.11 -3.32
N THR A 270 8.25 -19.14 -2.97
CA THR A 270 9.57 -18.84 -3.55
C THR A 270 9.51 -18.56 -5.07
N ALA A 271 10.44 -19.08 -5.87
CA ALA A 271 10.60 -18.69 -7.28
C ALA A 271 9.41 -19.12 -8.17
N VAL A 272 8.93 -20.36 -8.00
CA VAL A 272 7.95 -21.00 -8.89
C VAL A 272 6.83 -21.72 -8.14
N GLY A 273 6.68 -21.45 -6.83
CA GLY A 273 5.65 -22.05 -5.99
C GLY A 273 6.06 -23.32 -5.25
N THR A 274 7.24 -23.89 -5.49
CA THR A 274 7.68 -25.15 -4.86
C THR A 274 8.13 -25.04 -3.41
N GLY A 275 8.47 -23.83 -2.95
CA GLY A 275 9.11 -23.63 -1.65
C GLY A 275 10.59 -24.02 -1.60
N LEU A 276 11.27 -24.19 -2.75
CA LEU A 276 12.72 -24.41 -2.77
C LEU A 276 13.45 -23.21 -2.18
N ASN A 277 14.51 -23.45 -1.39
CA ASN A 277 15.29 -22.44 -0.67
C ASN A 277 14.55 -21.70 0.46
N THR A 278 13.41 -22.21 0.92
CA THR A 278 12.80 -21.82 2.20
C THR A 278 12.85 -22.97 3.22
N ARG A 279 12.22 -22.80 4.39
CA ARG A 279 12.12 -23.82 5.45
C ARG A 279 10.69 -24.33 5.58
N VAL A 280 10.54 -25.59 5.98
CA VAL A 280 9.25 -26.16 6.36
C VAL A 280 8.67 -25.35 7.53
N GLY A 281 7.42 -24.92 7.40
CA GLY A 281 6.74 -24.06 8.38
C GLY A 281 7.00 -22.55 8.23
N PHE A 282 7.91 -22.13 7.35
CA PHE A 282 8.20 -20.70 7.14
C PHE A 282 6.97 -19.94 6.65
N ALA A 283 6.24 -20.49 5.67
CA ALA A 283 5.06 -19.86 5.09
C ALA A 283 3.98 -19.59 6.14
N GLU A 284 3.67 -20.62 6.94
CA GLU A 284 2.66 -20.56 8.00
C GLU A 284 3.05 -19.57 9.10
N LYS A 285 4.30 -19.63 9.57
CA LYS A 285 4.80 -18.73 10.62
C LYS A 285 4.85 -17.28 10.16
N VAL A 286 5.27 -17.00 8.93
CA VAL A 286 5.31 -15.62 8.41
C VAL A 286 3.89 -15.09 8.22
N ALA A 287 2.96 -15.87 7.67
CA ALA A 287 1.57 -15.43 7.54
C ALA A 287 0.93 -15.14 8.91
N ALA A 288 1.15 -16.01 9.90
CA ALA A 288 0.69 -15.79 11.27
C ALA A 288 1.30 -14.52 11.88
N LYS A 289 2.62 -14.31 11.70
CA LYS A 289 3.31 -13.10 12.19
C LYS A 289 2.80 -11.83 11.53
N ILE A 290 2.51 -11.85 10.22
CA ILE A 290 1.86 -10.73 9.52
C ILE A 290 0.47 -10.48 10.12
N GLY A 291 -0.29 -11.54 10.40
CA GLY A 291 -1.59 -11.43 11.08
C GLY A 291 -1.49 -10.75 12.45
N GLU A 292 -0.53 -11.16 13.28
CA GLU A 292 -0.26 -10.52 14.58
C GLU A 292 0.10 -9.03 14.44
N LEU A 293 0.99 -8.68 13.49
CA LEU A 293 1.44 -7.30 13.28
C LEU A 293 0.34 -6.38 12.75
N THR A 294 -0.68 -6.93 12.09
CA THR A 294 -1.74 -6.16 11.43
C THR A 294 -3.09 -6.23 12.13
N GLY A 295 -3.30 -7.21 13.02
CA GLY A 295 -4.60 -7.53 13.59
C GLY A 295 -5.59 -8.15 12.58
N LEU A 296 -5.10 -8.63 11.42
CA LEU A 296 -5.92 -9.20 10.35
C LEU A 296 -5.69 -10.72 10.23
N PRO A 297 -6.69 -11.52 9.82
CA PRO A 297 -6.62 -12.98 9.83
C PRO A 297 -5.89 -13.56 8.61
N PHE A 298 -4.65 -13.12 8.36
CA PHE A 298 -3.82 -13.63 7.28
C PHE A 298 -3.43 -15.11 7.48
N VAL A 299 -3.43 -15.85 6.38
CA VAL A 299 -3.07 -17.28 6.35
C VAL A 299 -2.16 -17.57 5.16
N SER A 300 -1.33 -18.61 5.25
CA SER A 300 -0.59 -19.10 4.09
C SER A 300 -1.57 -19.68 3.06
N ALA A 301 -1.41 -19.31 1.79
CA ALA A 301 -2.24 -19.86 0.72
C ALA A 301 -2.04 -21.40 0.62
N PRO A 302 -3.12 -22.17 0.41
CA PRO A 302 -3.00 -23.60 0.16
C PRO A 302 -2.38 -23.80 -1.23
N THR A 303 -1.26 -24.52 -1.31
CA THR A 303 -0.65 -24.91 -2.59
C THR A 303 -0.38 -26.42 -2.64
N ASN A 304 -0.56 -27.03 -3.81
CA ASN A 304 -0.29 -28.47 -4.04
C ASN A 304 1.21 -28.83 -3.90
N SER A 305 2.08 -27.82 -3.88
CA SER A 305 3.53 -27.95 -3.85
C SER A 305 4.14 -28.11 -2.46
N LYS A 306 3.36 -27.91 -1.38
CA LYS A 306 3.84 -28.08 0.02
C LYS A 306 4.38 -29.48 0.32
N HIS A 307 4.21 -30.42 -0.60
CA HIS A 307 4.56 -31.83 -0.47
C HIS A 307 5.55 -32.33 -1.53
N TRP A 308 6.30 -31.48 -2.26
CA TRP A 308 7.28 -32.01 -3.24
C TRP A 308 8.56 -32.50 -2.51
N PRO A 309 8.72 -33.80 -2.21
CA PRO A 309 9.79 -34.29 -1.33
C PRO A 309 11.14 -34.38 -2.06
N ARG A 310 11.16 -34.09 -3.37
CA ARG A 310 12.30 -34.36 -4.26
C ARG A 310 13.01 -33.12 -4.78
N ALA A 311 12.61 -31.89 -4.44
CA ALA A 311 13.21 -30.69 -5.03
C ALA A 311 14.69 -30.54 -4.67
N THR A 312 15.07 -31.02 -3.47
CA THR A 312 16.45 -31.07 -2.99
C THR A 312 17.29 -32.19 -3.63
N GLN A 313 16.68 -33.20 -4.28
CA GLN A 313 17.42 -34.29 -4.93
C GLN A 313 17.94 -33.92 -6.32
N TRP A 314 17.25 -33.04 -7.07
CA TRP A 314 17.62 -32.69 -8.45
C TRP A 314 18.76 -31.66 -8.55
N TRP A 315 19.05 -30.92 -7.47
CA TRP A 315 20.05 -29.83 -7.46
C TRP A 315 21.38 -30.19 -6.77
N ARG A 316 21.69 -31.48 -6.61
CA ARG A 316 23.07 -31.91 -6.29
C ARG A 316 23.88 -31.97 -7.59
N PHE A 317 24.28 -30.81 -8.12
CA PHE A 317 25.40 -30.80 -9.05
C PHE A 317 26.68 -31.12 -8.27
N PRO A 318 27.54 -32.04 -8.73
CA PRO A 318 28.85 -32.22 -8.14
C PRO A 318 29.62 -30.91 -8.29
N ALA A 319 30.26 -30.46 -7.21
CA ALA A 319 31.19 -29.35 -7.27
C ALA A 319 32.27 -29.68 -8.33
N ALA A 320 32.42 -28.81 -9.31
CA ALA A 320 33.56 -28.77 -10.20
C ALA A 320 34.59 -27.79 -9.63
#